data_AF-A0A537JFH6-F1
#
_entry.id   AF-A0A537JFH6-F1
#
_cell.length_a   1.000
_cell.length_b   1.000
_cell.length_c   1.000
_cell.angle_alpha   90.00
_cell.angle_beta   90.00
_cell.angle_gamma   90.00
#
_symmetry.space_group_name_H-M   'P 1'
#
loop_
_entity.id
_entity.type
_entity.pdbx_description
1 polymer ?
#
loop_
_entity_poly.entity_id
_entity_poly.type
_entity_poly.pdbx_seq_one_letter_code
_entity_poly.pdbx_strand_id
1 'polypeptide(L)'
;MDHLSAEQHEGVEQILRGGRHLLGLIDEVLDIAKIEAGRLALSTEPVRISEELQETLDLIEPMATARNVLINGDRQETCRRHVLADRQRLKQVLLNLLSNAVKYNRPGGTVTLSCQESGNGRLRVKVTDTGPGIPADKMERLFTPFDRLGAEQSEVEGTGLGLSLSKRLAEAMGGTLGIESTPGLGSTFWLELTVVESPLERFEKAREPITAPAAGTPAAAARVVLYIEDNFSNLRLIERLLARRPEIRLIPAMQGRLGVQLAREHRPDLILLDLQLPDISGHDVLRHLREAPETRDTRIIVISADATPGQIDRLVAAGAWRYLTKPLDVKKCLALLDEALATPETGRAGRDA
;
A
#
# COMPACT_ATOMS: atom_id res chain seq x y z
N MET A 1 27.17 -25.03 -7.75
CA MET A 1 27.40 -23.63 -8.15
C MET A 1 28.28 -23.03 -7.06
N ASP A 2 29.51 -23.53 -6.96
CA ASP A 2 30.36 -23.30 -5.78
C ASP A 2 31.65 -22.59 -6.17
N HIS A 3 32.02 -21.64 -5.29
CA HIS A 3 33.29 -20.92 -5.17
C HIS A 3 33.54 -19.74 -6.11
N LEU A 4 32.76 -18.67 -5.93
CA LEU A 4 33.22 -17.30 -6.24
C LEU A 4 34.22 -16.85 -5.15
N SER A 5 35.35 -16.25 -5.53
CA SER A 5 36.29 -15.62 -4.59
C SER A 5 35.66 -14.41 -3.87
N ALA A 6 36.30 -13.90 -2.82
CA ALA A 6 35.82 -12.72 -2.09
C ALA A 6 35.71 -11.47 -2.99
N GLU A 7 36.70 -11.22 -3.85
CA GLU A 7 36.66 -10.15 -4.86
C GLU A 7 35.56 -10.38 -5.90
N GLN A 8 35.30 -11.63 -6.28
CA GLN A 8 34.24 -11.96 -7.23
C GLN A 8 32.85 -11.78 -6.61
N HIS A 9 32.68 -12.09 -5.31
CA HIS A 9 31.46 -11.78 -4.58
C HIS A 9 31.23 -10.27 -4.50
N GLU A 10 32.26 -9.50 -4.18
CA GLU A 10 32.17 -8.03 -4.12
C GLU A 10 31.83 -7.44 -5.49
N GLY A 11 32.46 -7.93 -6.57
CA GLY A 11 32.14 -7.54 -7.93
C GLY A 11 30.70 -7.88 -8.35
N VAL A 12 30.21 -9.08 -8.02
CA VAL A 12 28.82 -9.49 -8.28
C VAL A 12 27.84 -8.63 -7.48
N GLU A 13 28.12 -8.36 -6.20
CA GLU A 13 27.28 -7.47 -5.38
C GLU A 13 27.24 -6.05 -5.94
N GLN A 14 28.36 -5.54 -6.46
CA GLN A 14 28.43 -4.21 -7.05
C GLN A 14 27.66 -4.14 -8.37
N ILE A 15 27.76 -5.17 -9.23
CA ILE A 15 26.94 -5.29 -10.44
C ILE A 15 25.46 -5.36 -10.10
N LEU A 16 25.07 -6.21 -9.13
CA LEU A 16 23.67 -6.35 -8.70
C LEU A 16 23.13 -5.07 -8.05
N ARG A 17 23.95 -4.33 -7.29
CA ARG A 17 23.59 -3.00 -6.77
C ARG A 17 23.36 -2.01 -7.91
N GLY A 18 24.29 -1.93 -8.88
CA GLY A 18 24.16 -1.07 -10.05
C GLY A 18 22.93 -1.40 -10.89
N GLY A 19 22.63 -2.69 -11.12
CA GLY A 19 21.45 -3.14 -11.85
C GLY A 19 20.14 -2.77 -11.15
N ARG A 20 20.06 -2.97 -9.82
CA ARG A 20 18.90 -2.54 -9.02
C ARG A 20 18.70 -1.03 -9.04
N HIS A 21 19.80 -0.27 -8.99
CA HIS A 21 19.76 1.19 -9.08
C HIS A 21 19.22 1.68 -10.43
N LEU A 22 19.70 1.10 -11.53
CA LEU A 22 19.22 1.42 -12.88
C LEU A 22 17.74 1.06 -13.08
N LEU A 23 17.30 -0.08 -12.56
CA LEU A 23 15.88 -0.45 -12.60
C LEU A 23 15.02 0.57 -11.84
N GLY A 24 15.44 0.96 -10.64
CA GLY A 24 14.76 2.00 -9.87
C GLY A 24 14.66 3.34 -10.62
N LEU A 25 15.75 3.74 -11.29
CA LEU A 25 15.77 4.92 -12.15
C LEU A 25 14.78 4.83 -13.32
N ILE A 26 14.72 3.69 -13.98
CA ILE A 26 13.77 3.45 -15.08
C ILE A 26 12.34 3.55 -14.56
N ASP A 27 12.04 2.94 -13.41
CA ASP A 27 10.72 2.98 -12.79
C ASP A 27 10.34 4.42 -12.40
N GLU A 28 11.26 5.19 -11.80
CA GLU A 28 11.05 6.60 -11.47
C GLU A 28 10.72 7.45 -12.71
N VAL A 29 11.46 7.28 -13.80
CA VAL A 29 11.23 8.01 -15.07
C VAL A 29 9.90 7.59 -15.71
N LEU A 30 9.57 6.30 -15.71
CA LEU A 30 8.31 5.79 -16.23
C LEU A 30 7.12 6.32 -15.42
N ASP A 31 7.24 6.39 -14.09
CA ASP A 31 6.20 6.95 -13.23
C ASP A 31 6.00 8.44 -13.51
N ILE A 32 7.08 9.23 -13.65
CA ILE A 32 6.97 10.65 -14.05
C ILE A 32 6.23 10.78 -15.38
N ALA A 33 6.63 10.01 -16.40
CA ALA A 33 6.00 10.05 -17.73
C ALA A 33 4.50 9.66 -17.67
N LYS A 34 4.13 8.66 -16.87
CA LYS A 34 2.72 8.26 -16.67
C LYS A 34 1.90 9.35 -15.99
N ILE A 35 2.47 10.05 -15.01
CA ILE A 35 1.82 11.16 -14.31
C ILE A 35 1.59 12.32 -15.28
N GLU A 36 2.60 12.73 -16.02
CA GLU A 36 2.49 13.85 -16.99
C GLU A 36 1.50 13.56 -18.12
N ALA A 37 1.38 12.29 -18.53
CA ALA A 37 0.37 11.86 -19.49
C ALA A 37 -1.05 11.73 -18.90
N GLY A 38 -1.24 11.95 -17.58
CA GLY A 38 -2.51 11.72 -16.89
C GLY A 38 -2.95 10.24 -16.87
N ARG A 39 -2.02 9.31 -17.07
CA ARG A 39 -2.27 7.87 -17.18
C ARG A 39 -1.92 7.09 -15.92
N LEU A 40 -1.45 7.77 -14.87
CA LEU A 40 -1.20 7.10 -13.59
C LEU A 40 -2.54 6.74 -12.94
N ALA A 41 -2.90 5.46 -13.00
CA ALA A 41 -4.03 4.93 -12.25
C ALA A 41 -3.63 4.84 -10.77
N LEU A 42 -4.21 5.73 -9.95
CA LEU A 42 -4.06 5.70 -8.50
C LEU A 42 -5.14 4.84 -7.86
N SER A 43 -4.75 4.07 -6.85
CA SER A 43 -5.67 3.30 -6.03
C SER A 43 -5.96 3.99 -4.73
N THR A 44 -6.73 5.07 -4.82
CA THR A 44 -7.04 5.89 -3.65
C THR A 44 -8.04 5.19 -2.73
N GLU A 45 -7.64 5.03 -1.48
CA GLU A 45 -8.48 4.48 -0.42
C GLU A 45 -8.18 5.19 0.92
N PRO A 46 -9.03 5.02 1.95
CA PRO A 46 -8.69 5.48 3.29
C PRO A 46 -7.47 4.74 3.84
N VAL A 47 -6.37 5.45 4.05
CA VAL A 47 -5.13 4.92 4.62
C VAL A 47 -4.90 5.53 6.00
N ARG A 48 -4.63 4.68 7.01
CA ARG A 48 -4.30 5.15 8.37
C ARG A 48 -2.85 5.58 8.44
N ILE A 49 -2.60 6.85 8.73
CA ILE A 49 -1.25 7.43 8.72
C ILE A 49 -0.31 6.78 9.74
N SER A 50 -0.78 6.48 10.95
CA SER A 50 0.06 5.89 11.99
C SER A 50 0.63 4.52 11.63
N GLU A 51 -0.13 3.71 10.88
CA GLU A 51 0.32 2.38 10.42
C GLU A 51 1.38 2.54 9.34
N GLU A 52 1.12 3.42 8.37
CA GLU A 52 2.05 3.68 7.27
C GLU A 52 3.37 4.31 7.74
N LEU A 53 3.31 5.22 8.73
CA LEU A 53 4.49 5.80 9.35
C LEU A 53 5.32 4.75 10.09
N GLN A 54 4.68 3.84 10.83
CA GLN A 54 5.39 2.79 11.56
C GLN A 54 6.13 1.86 10.59
N GLU A 55 5.47 1.39 9.52
CA GLU A 55 6.12 0.55 8.51
C GLU A 55 7.30 1.26 7.83
N THR A 56 7.14 2.55 7.56
CA THR A 56 8.20 3.36 6.95
C THR A 56 9.38 3.54 7.89
N LEU A 57 9.12 3.74 9.19
CA LEU A 57 10.15 3.86 10.22
C LEU A 57 10.97 2.59 10.37
N ASP A 58 10.31 1.42 10.42
CA ASP A 58 10.98 0.11 10.54
C ASP A 58 12.00 -0.11 9.40
N LEU A 59 11.73 0.41 8.20
CA LEU A 59 12.62 0.33 7.05
C LEU A 59 13.80 1.31 7.11
N ILE A 60 13.62 2.47 7.75
CA ILE A 60 14.63 3.55 7.79
C ILE A 60 15.54 3.42 9.02
N GLU A 61 15.10 2.77 10.08
CA GLU A 61 15.83 2.63 11.34
C GLU A 61 17.26 2.05 11.20
N PRO A 62 17.52 1.02 10.37
CA PRO A 62 18.89 0.56 10.14
C PRO A 62 19.79 1.63 9.52
N MET A 63 19.26 2.43 8.58
CA MET A 63 20.01 3.51 7.93
C MET A 63 20.32 4.64 8.91
N ALA A 64 19.39 4.97 9.79
CA ALA A 64 19.57 6.02 10.80
C ALA A 64 20.59 5.60 11.85
N THR A 65 20.52 4.35 12.31
CA THR A 65 21.52 3.77 13.23
C THR A 65 22.92 3.81 12.63
N ALA A 66 23.08 3.39 11.36
CA ALA A 66 24.37 3.41 10.67
C ALA A 66 24.96 4.83 10.52
N ARG A 67 24.11 5.86 10.45
CA ARG A 67 24.53 7.27 10.35
C ARG A 67 24.54 8.02 11.70
N ASN A 68 24.30 7.33 12.81
CA ASN A 68 24.18 7.93 14.14
C ASN A 68 23.14 9.07 14.20
N VAL A 69 21.96 8.83 13.61
CA VAL A 69 20.83 9.78 13.60
C VAL A 69 19.70 9.19 14.45
N LEU A 70 19.18 9.97 15.39
CA LEU A 70 18.03 9.57 16.22
C LEU A 70 16.74 9.81 15.46
N ILE A 71 15.81 8.85 15.48
CA ILE A 71 14.46 9.04 14.94
C ILE A 71 13.45 9.11 16.08
N ASN A 72 12.71 10.21 16.12
CA ASN A 72 11.59 10.42 17.03
C ASN A 72 10.29 10.24 16.24
N GLY A 73 9.69 9.06 16.37
CA GLY A 73 8.35 8.78 15.86
C GLY A 73 7.31 9.41 16.76
N ASP A 74 6.54 10.37 16.25
CA ASP A 74 5.43 10.95 16.98
C ASP A 74 4.27 9.97 17.06
N ARG A 75 3.75 9.79 18.28
CA ARG A 75 2.62 8.91 18.62
C ARG A 75 1.34 9.71 18.88
N GLN A 76 1.28 10.96 18.42
CA GLN A 76 0.11 11.81 18.56
C GLN A 76 -1.16 11.19 17.97
N GLU A 77 -2.29 11.49 18.61
CA GLU A 77 -3.63 11.04 18.19
C GLU A 77 -3.96 11.51 16.77
N THR A 78 -3.43 12.67 16.35
CA THR A 78 -3.61 13.23 15.00
C THR A 78 -3.08 12.31 13.90
N CYS A 79 -2.04 11.52 14.17
CA CYS A 79 -1.52 10.54 13.22
C CYS A 79 -2.45 9.32 13.05
N ARG A 80 -3.45 9.12 13.91
CA ARG A 80 -4.40 8.00 13.79
C ARG A 80 -5.54 8.27 12.81
N ARG A 81 -5.59 9.47 12.23
CA ARG A 81 -6.55 9.84 11.19
C ARG A 81 -6.31 9.04 9.91
N HIS A 82 -7.38 8.86 9.15
CA HIS A 82 -7.31 8.33 7.80
C HIS A 82 -7.20 9.48 6.80
N VAL A 83 -6.38 9.27 5.77
CA VAL A 83 -6.30 10.17 4.62
C VAL A 83 -6.69 9.42 3.36
N LEU A 84 -7.24 10.12 2.38
CA LEU A 84 -7.49 9.54 1.06
C LEU A 84 -6.18 9.54 0.27
N ALA A 85 -5.61 8.37 0.03
CA ALA A 85 -4.34 8.23 -0.67
C ALA A 85 -4.23 6.88 -1.37
N ASP A 86 -3.34 6.78 -2.35
CA ASP A 86 -2.80 5.47 -2.77
C ASP A 86 -1.72 5.08 -1.77
N ARG A 87 -1.91 3.94 -1.09
CA ARG A 87 -1.02 3.51 0.00
C ARG A 87 0.42 3.29 -0.46
N GLN A 88 0.62 2.62 -1.59
CA GLN A 88 1.96 2.33 -2.11
C GLN A 88 2.70 3.62 -2.48
N ARG A 89 1.98 4.57 -3.10
CA ARG A 89 2.55 5.88 -3.44
C ARG A 89 2.79 6.76 -2.23
N LEU A 90 1.92 6.71 -1.22
CA LEU A 90 2.13 7.35 0.06
C LEU A 90 3.40 6.83 0.75
N LYS A 91 3.56 5.50 0.83
CA LYS A 91 4.77 4.86 1.37
C LYS A 91 6.03 5.32 0.66
N GLN A 92 5.99 5.36 -0.68
CA GLN A 92 7.09 5.83 -1.51
C GLN A 92 7.49 7.29 -1.19
N VAL A 93 6.51 8.19 -1.06
CA VAL A 93 6.75 9.58 -0.67
C VAL A 93 7.39 9.63 0.73
N LEU A 94 6.80 8.95 1.72
CA LEU A 94 7.28 8.97 3.11
C LEU A 94 8.70 8.39 3.23
N LEU A 95 9.00 7.28 2.57
CA LEU A 95 10.34 6.69 2.49
C LEU A 95 11.35 7.67 1.89
N ASN A 96 10.99 8.37 0.82
CA ASN A 96 11.88 9.35 0.20
C ASN A 96 12.15 10.53 1.16
N LEU A 97 11.12 11.08 1.82
CA LEU A 97 11.30 12.16 2.78
C LEU A 97 12.17 11.75 3.97
N LEU A 98 11.87 10.60 4.59
CA LEU A 98 12.60 10.09 5.75
C LEU A 98 14.03 9.68 5.41
N SER A 99 14.24 9.00 4.29
CA SER A 99 15.60 8.64 3.86
C SER A 99 16.43 9.88 3.55
N ASN A 100 15.86 10.93 2.95
CA ASN A 100 16.58 12.20 2.74
C ASN A 100 16.91 12.89 4.07
N ALA A 101 15.95 12.92 5.00
CA ALA A 101 16.14 13.48 6.35
C ALA A 101 17.25 12.78 7.14
N VAL A 102 17.53 11.50 6.86
CA VAL A 102 18.65 10.73 7.44
C VAL A 102 19.93 10.91 6.64
N LYS A 103 19.87 10.81 5.30
CA LYS A 103 21.03 10.89 4.39
C LYS A 103 21.75 12.24 4.46
N TYR A 104 21.00 13.32 4.51
CA TYR A 104 21.51 14.69 4.53
C TYR A 104 21.63 15.26 5.95
N ASN A 105 21.43 14.43 6.97
CA ASN A 105 21.60 14.84 8.37
C ASN A 105 23.09 14.92 8.76
N ARG A 106 23.32 15.29 10.02
CA ARG A 106 24.63 15.26 10.67
C ARG A 106 24.73 14.12 11.70
N PRO A 107 25.93 13.62 12.02
CA PRO A 107 26.11 12.68 13.13
C PRO A 107 25.59 13.26 14.45
N GLY A 108 24.85 12.46 15.21
CA GLY A 108 24.15 12.90 16.42
C GLY A 108 22.90 13.75 16.15
N GLY A 109 22.52 13.91 14.88
CA GLY A 109 21.32 14.62 14.45
C GLY A 109 20.03 13.88 14.83
N THR A 110 18.91 14.53 14.56
CA THR A 110 17.58 13.99 14.87
C THR A 110 16.66 14.16 13.66
N VAL A 111 15.79 13.19 13.47
CA VAL A 111 14.64 13.26 12.57
C VAL A 111 13.38 13.08 13.40
N THR A 112 12.48 14.05 13.37
CA THR A 112 11.21 14.05 14.09
C THR A 112 10.05 13.98 13.10
N LEU A 113 9.18 12.99 13.28
CA LEU A 113 7.88 12.93 12.61
C LEU A 113 6.85 13.71 13.42
N SER A 114 5.86 14.31 12.77
CA SER A 114 4.65 14.81 13.46
C SER A 114 3.47 14.91 12.51
N CYS A 115 2.24 14.81 13.03
CA CYS A 115 1.03 15.02 12.26
C CYS A 115 0.23 16.18 12.84
N GLN A 116 -0.19 17.11 11.98
CA GLN A 116 -0.98 18.26 12.38
C GLN A 116 -2.21 18.37 11.48
N GLU A 117 -3.40 18.51 12.07
CA GLU A 117 -4.58 18.90 11.29
C GLU A 117 -4.35 20.32 10.75
N SER A 118 -4.38 20.43 9.43
CA SER A 118 -4.39 21.68 8.70
C SER A 118 -5.86 22.07 8.49
N GLY A 119 -6.16 23.36 8.39
CA GLY A 119 -7.53 23.82 8.16
C GLY A 119 -8.18 23.12 6.95
N ASN A 120 -9.52 23.09 6.92
CA ASN A 120 -10.31 22.49 5.84
C ASN A 120 -10.25 20.96 5.74
N GLY A 121 -10.10 20.25 6.86
CA GLY A 121 -10.15 18.78 6.88
C GLY A 121 -8.96 18.14 6.17
N ARG A 122 -7.77 18.76 6.27
CA ARG A 122 -6.52 18.22 5.75
C ARG A 122 -5.61 17.81 6.90
N LEU A 123 -4.75 16.84 6.66
CA LEU A 123 -3.72 16.40 7.60
C LEU A 123 -2.36 16.66 6.97
N ARG A 124 -1.50 17.34 7.71
CA ARG A 124 -0.11 17.60 7.36
C ARG A 124 0.80 16.68 8.15
N VAL A 125 1.45 15.75 7.45
CA VAL A 125 2.52 14.89 7.97
C VAL A 125 3.84 15.61 7.74
N LYS A 126 4.62 15.83 8.81
CA LYS A 126 5.88 16.57 8.80
C LYS A 126 7.05 15.63 9.12
N VAL A 127 8.13 15.75 8.36
CA VAL A 127 9.44 15.13 8.59
C VAL A 127 10.43 16.26 8.84
N THR A 128 10.89 16.41 10.08
CA THR A 128 11.82 17.49 10.48
C THR A 128 13.19 16.92 10.80
N ASP A 129 14.22 17.33 10.07
CA ASP A 129 15.61 17.00 10.36
C ASP A 129 16.35 18.17 11.04
N THR A 130 17.44 17.87 11.74
CA THR A 130 18.37 18.85 12.31
C THR A 130 19.67 18.96 11.52
N GLY A 131 19.61 18.71 10.22
CA GLY A 131 20.74 18.75 9.29
C GLY A 131 21.21 20.18 8.97
N PRO A 132 21.96 20.37 7.87
CA PRO A 132 22.54 21.67 7.51
C PRO A 132 21.52 22.70 7.02
N GLY A 133 20.28 22.30 6.79
CA GLY A 133 19.27 23.17 6.16
C GLY A 133 19.59 23.50 4.70
N ILE A 134 18.66 24.21 4.07
CA ILE A 134 18.67 24.51 2.63
C ILE A 134 18.57 26.03 2.45
N PRO A 135 19.55 26.65 1.78
CA PRO A 135 19.52 28.07 1.42
C PRO A 135 18.29 28.45 0.57
N ALA A 136 17.76 29.65 0.78
CA ALA A 136 16.54 30.11 0.11
C ALA A 136 16.68 30.18 -1.43
N ASP A 137 17.86 30.53 -1.94
CA ASP A 137 18.20 30.56 -3.37
C ASP A 137 18.21 29.18 -4.03
N LYS A 138 18.27 28.10 -3.23
CA LYS A 138 18.22 26.71 -3.70
C LYS A 138 16.82 26.10 -3.63
N MET A 139 15.86 26.77 -2.98
CA MET A 139 14.56 26.20 -2.68
C MET A 139 13.70 25.95 -3.92
N GLU A 140 13.74 26.85 -4.91
CA GLU A 140 12.97 26.73 -6.15
C GLU A 140 13.42 25.54 -7.00
N ARG A 141 14.70 25.18 -6.90
CA ARG A 141 15.33 24.12 -7.68
C ARG A 141 15.16 22.73 -7.06
N LEU A 142 14.74 22.66 -5.81
CA LEU A 142 14.70 21.42 -5.01
C LEU A 142 13.74 20.35 -5.57
N PHE A 143 12.70 20.75 -6.29
CA PHE A 143 11.76 19.85 -6.96
C PHE A 143 12.06 19.69 -8.46
N THR A 144 13.18 20.21 -8.95
CA THR A 144 13.58 20.08 -10.35
C THR A 144 14.19 18.70 -10.59
N PRO A 145 13.71 17.92 -11.57
CA PRO A 145 14.28 16.60 -11.88
C PRO A 145 15.79 16.67 -12.14
N PHE A 146 16.53 15.70 -11.61
CA PHE A 146 17.99 15.55 -11.74
C PHE A 146 18.83 16.62 -11.03
N ASP A 147 18.22 17.64 -10.42
CA ASP A 147 18.96 18.69 -9.73
C ASP A 147 19.31 18.25 -8.31
N ARG A 148 20.61 18.17 -8.02
CA ARG A 148 21.15 17.80 -6.70
C ARG A 148 21.70 18.99 -5.92
N LEU A 149 21.41 20.23 -6.33
CA LEU A 149 21.75 21.46 -5.61
C LEU A 149 23.26 21.64 -5.32
N GLY A 150 24.11 21.08 -6.19
CA GLY A 150 25.57 21.09 -6.08
C GLY A 150 26.17 19.89 -5.33
N ALA A 151 25.36 18.91 -4.92
CA ALA A 151 25.81 17.67 -4.27
C ALA A 151 26.17 16.55 -5.27
N GLU A 152 26.36 16.86 -6.55
CA GLU A 152 26.63 15.87 -7.61
C GLU A 152 27.90 15.04 -7.35
N GLN A 153 28.91 15.65 -6.72
CA GLN A 153 30.18 15.00 -6.34
C GLN A 153 30.20 14.53 -4.88
N SER A 154 29.09 14.65 -4.14
CA SER A 154 29.04 14.19 -2.75
C SER A 154 28.98 12.67 -2.67
N GLU A 155 29.53 12.10 -1.60
CA GLU A 155 29.43 10.66 -1.29
C GLU A 155 27.99 10.19 -0.99
N VAL A 156 27.03 11.12 -0.90
CA VAL A 156 25.63 10.80 -0.65
C VAL A 156 24.99 10.30 -1.94
N GLU A 157 24.55 9.04 -2.00
CA GLU A 157 23.87 8.48 -3.17
C GLU A 157 22.45 9.08 -3.38
N GLY A 158 22.17 9.51 -4.62
CA GLY A 158 20.84 10.00 -5.03
C GLY A 158 20.75 10.38 -6.51
N THR A 159 19.60 10.10 -7.12
CA THR A 159 19.32 10.31 -8.55
C THR A 159 18.90 11.75 -8.88
N GLY A 160 18.53 12.54 -7.87
CA GLY A 160 17.90 13.85 -8.04
C GLY A 160 16.44 13.80 -8.51
N LEU A 161 15.85 12.61 -8.65
CA LEU A 161 14.46 12.45 -9.08
C LEU A 161 13.47 12.33 -7.90
N GLY A 162 13.91 11.77 -6.77
CA GLY A 162 13.02 11.37 -5.66
C GLY A 162 12.05 12.46 -5.17
N LEU A 163 12.53 13.69 -4.92
CA LEU A 163 11.67 14.79 -4.45
C LEU A 163 10.71 15.30 -5.54
N SER A 164 11.17 15.39 -6.79
CA SER A 164 10.32 15.79 -7.92
C SER A 164 9.18 14.79 -8.15
N LEU A 165 9.48 13.49 -8.09
CA LEU A 165 8.47 12.42 -8.18
C LEU A 165 7.53 12.46 -6.98
N SER A 166 8.08 12.65 -5.77
CA SER A 166 7.28 12.71 -4.54
C SER A 166 6.26 13.85 -4.58
N LYS A 167 6.64 15.02 -5.11
CA LYS A 167 5.74 16.16 -5.30
C LYS A 167 4.62 15.82 -6.28
N ARG A 168 4.96 15.24 -7.44
CA ARG A 168 3.99 14.82 -8.46
C ARG A 168 3.02 13.75 -7.95
N LEU A 169 3.50 12.77 -7.17
CA LEU A 169 2.66 11.76 -6.54
C LEU A 169 1.70 12.37 -5.51
N ALA A 170 2.19 13.31 -4.69
CA ALA A 170 1.35 14.04 -3.73
C ALA A 170 0.24 14.82 -4.45
N GLU A 171 0.57 15.54 -5.53
CA GLU A 171 -0.40 16.29 -6.35
C GLU A 171 -1.40 15.36 -7.03
N ALA A 172 -0.95 14.22 -7.58
CA ALA A 172 -1.82 13.23 -8.19
C ALA A 172 -2.82 12.63 -7.18
N MET A 173 -2.44 12.50 -5.91
CA MET A 173 -3.33 12.10 -4.80
C MET A 173 -4.24 13.24 -4.29
N GLY A 174 -4.22 14.43 -4.91
CA GLY A 174 -5.00 15.60 -4.48
C GLY A 174 -4.43 16.32 -3.25
N GLY A 175 -3.19 16.00 -2.90
CA GLY A 175 -2.44 16.58 -1.80
C GLY A 175 -1.47 17.68 -2.23
N THR A 176 -0.59 18.06 -1.33
CA THR A 176 0.49 19.01 -1.58
C THR A 176 1.74 18.60 -0.81
N LEU A 177 2.90 18.69 -1.45
CA LEU A 177 4.19 18.49 -0.82
C LEU A 177 4.93 19.83 -0.75
N GLY A 178 5.51 20.14 0.41
CA GLY A 178 6.27 21.36 0.60
C GLY A 178 7.41 21.21 1.60
N ILE A 179 8.10 22.32 1.84
CA ILE A 179 9.29 22.38 2.69
C ILE A 179 9.37 23.75 3.37
N GLU A 180 9.88 23.73 4.59
CA GLU A 180 10.39 24.89 5.33
C GLU A 180 11.82 24.56 5.75
N SER A 181 12.79 25.44 5.54
CA SER A 181 14.19 25.14 5.90
C SER A 181 14.96 26.40 6.24
N THR A 182 15.85 26.28 7.22
CA THR A 182 16.74 27.36 7.64
C THR A 182 18.18 26.85 7.68
N PRO A 183 19.13 27.48 6.97
CA PRO A 183 20.54 27.10 7.01
C PRO A 183 21.08 26.99 8.45
N GLY A 184 21.73 25.87 8.75
CA GLY A 184 22.32 25.54 10.05
C GLY A 184 21.33 25.02 11.11
N LEU A 185 20.01 25.10 10.87
CA LEU A 185 19.00 24.61 11.83
C LEU A 185 18.36 23.28 11.40
N GLY A 186 18.23 23.06 10.09
CA GLY A 186 17.62 21.85 9.52
C GLY A 186 16.46 22.17 8.58
N SER A 187 15.73 21.13 8.18
CA SER A 187 14.59 21.25 7.27
C SER A 187 13.36 20.51 7.78
N THR A 188 12.18 21.02 7.46
CA THR A 188 10.90 20.38 7.66
C THR A 188 10.24 20.18 6.31
N PHE A 189 10.26 18.95 5.83
CA PHE A 189 9.43 18.53 4.70
C PHE A 189 8.05 18.17 5.19
N TRP A 190 7.03 18.47 4.41
CA TRP A 190 5.65 18.14 4.79
C TRP A 190 4.82 17.70 3.60
N LEU A 191 3.96 16.72 3.87
CA LEU A 191 2.95 16.19 2.96
C LEU A 191 1.57 16.47 3.54
N GLU A 192 0.71 17.12 2.77
CA GLU A 192 -0.66 17.45 3.15
C GLU A 192 -1.66 16.67 2.30
N LEU A 193 -2.56 15.93 2.95
CA LEU A 193 -3.58 15.08 2.32
C LEU A 193 -4.96 15.31 2.94
N THR A 194 -6.02 14.99 2.20
CA THR A 194 -7.40 15.13 2.66
C THR A 194 -7.73 14.07 3.71
N VAL A 195 -8.21 14.51 4.89
CA VAL A 195 -8.71 13.61 5.94
C VAL A 195 -10.04 13.04 5.49
N VAL A 196 -10.19 11.74 5.66
CA VAL A 196 -11.44 11.02 5.44
C VAL A 196 -11.78 10.19 6.66
N GLU A 197 -13.03 9.78 6.76
CA GLU A 197 -13.45 8.81 7.75
C GLU A 197 -12.85 7.43 7.42
N SER A 198 -12.62 6.62 8.44
CA SER A 198 -12.27 5.22 8.20
C SER A 198 -13.42 4.48 7.51
N PRO A 199 -13.13 3.39 6.76
CA PRO A 199 -14.18 2.59 6.12
C PRO A 199 -15.21 2.07 7.14
N LEU A 200 -14.75 1.73 8.35
CA LEU A 200 -15.59 1.25 9.43
C LEU A 200 -16.49 2.35 10.02
N GLU A 201 -15.95 3.55 10.29
CA GLU A 201 -16.76 4.67 10.81
C GLU A 201 -17.83 5.09 9.79
N ARG A 202 -17.47 5.15 8.51
CA ARG A 202 -18.41 5.45 7.43
C ARG A 202 -19.56 4.43 7.42
N PHE A 203 -19.23 3.15 7.57
CA PHE A 203 -20.21 2.08 7.66
C PHE A 203 -21.10 2.20 8.91
N GLU A 204 -20.54 2.44 10.08
CA GLU A 204 -21.30 2.56 11.33
C GLU A 204 -22.22 3.81 11.34
N LYS A 205 -21.77 4.93 10.78
CA LYS A 205 -22.57 6.15 10.64
C LYS A 205 -23.72 6.04 9.66
N ALA A 206 -23.55 5.26 8.59
CA ALA A 206 -24.59 5.05 7.59
C ALA A 206 -25.87 4.42 8.17
N ARG A 207 -25.85 3.95 9.43
CA ARG A 207 -27.00 3.34 10.14
C ARG A 207 -27.67 2.23 9.33
N GLU A 208 -26.95 1.61 8.41
CA GLU A 208 -27.55 0.64 7.53
C GLU A 208 -27.85 -0.63 8.32
N PRO A 209 -29.12 -1.03 8.47
CA PRO A 209 -29.43 -2.35 8.94
C PRO A 209 -28.95 -3.30 7.84
N ILE A 210 -27.76 -3.85 7.99
CA ILE A 210 -27.45 -5.12 7.33
C ILE A 210 -28.45 -6.09 7.92
N THR A 211 -29.50 -6.41 7.15
CA THR A 211 -30.40 -7.51 7.48
C THR A 211 -29.55 -8.76 7.57
N ALA A 212 -29.34 -9.24 8.81
CA ALA A 212 -28.84 -10.58 9.00
C ALA A 212 -29.78 -11.53 8.25
N PRO A 213 -29.26 -12.53 7.52
CA PRO A 213 -30.10 -13.61 7.03
C PRO A 213 -30.92 -14.15 8.20
N ALA A 214 -32.21 -14.43 7.96
CA ALA A 214 -33.09 -14.97 8.98
C ALA A 214 -32.43 -16.19 9.64
N ALA A 215 -32.27 -16.14 10.96
CA ALA A 215 -31.68 -17.23 11.73
C ALA A 215 -32.44 -18.52 11.44
N GLY A 216 -31.78 -19.49 10.81
CA GLY A 216 -32.44 -20.75 10.48
C GLY A 216 -31.69 -21.64 9.51
N THR A 217 -30.51 -22.15 9.89
CA THR A 217 -30.13 -23.53 9.51
C THR A 217 -29.06 -24.07 10.47
N PRO A 218 -29.17 -25.33 10.96
CA PRO A 218 -28.15 -25.91 11.84
C PRO A 218 -26.84 -26.15 11.07
N ALA A 219 -25.72 -25.85 11.72
CA ALA A 219 -24.34 -26.30 11.46
C ALA A 219 -24.08 -27.06 10.15
N ALA A 220 -24.30 -26.42 9.00
CA ALA A 220 -23.56 -26.77 7.80
C ALA A 220 -22.10 -26.33 8.04
N ALA A 221 -21.12 -27.10 7.55
CA ALA A 221 -19.71 -26.75 7.68
C ALA A 221 -19.51 -25.27 7.28
N ALA A 222 -18.92 -24.48 8.17
CA ALA A 222 -18.76 -23.04 7.99
C ALA A 222 -18.08 -22.78 6.64
N ARG A 223 -18.70 -21.93 5.81
CA ARG A 223 -18.15 -21.54 4.51
C ARG A 223 -16.86 -20.78 4.74
N VAL A 224 -15.79 -21.18 4.08
CA VAL A 224 -14.48 -20.58 4.29
C VAL A 224 -14.28 -19.48 3.25
N VAL A 225 -14.10 -18.24 3.71
CA VAL A 225 -13.75 -17.10 2.87
C VAL A 225 -12.32 -16.71 3.16
N LEU A 226 -11.47 -16.72 2.13
CA LEU A 226 -10.11 -16.19 2.22
C LEU A 226 -10.09 -14.75 1.72
N TYR A 227 -9.58 -13.82 2.52
CA TYR A 227 -9.41 -12.42 2.11
C TYR A 227 -7.92 -12.06 2.06
N ILE A 228 -7.44 -11.77 0.85
CA ILE A 228 -6.06 -11.39 0.57
C ILE A 228 -6.02 -9.88 0.35
N GLU A 229 -5.54 -9.14 1.35
CA GLU A 229 -5.55 -7.67 1.42
C GLU A 229 -4.47 -7.22 2.40
N ASP A 230 -3.72 -6.19 2.05
CA ASP A 230 -2.67 -5.66 2.92
C ASP A 230 -3.15 -4.47 3.78
N ASN A 231 -4.29 -3.84 3.43
CA ASN A 231 -4.84 -2.70 4.14
C ASN A 231 -5.65 -3.15 5.38
N PHE A 232 -5.08 -2.93 6.57
CA PHE A 232 -5.72 -3.26 7.85
C PHE A 232 -7.10 -2.61 8.03
N SER A 233 -7.33 -1.42 7.49
CA SER A 233 -8.63 -0.74 7.61
C SER A 233 -9.71 -1.47 6.80
N ASN A 234 -9.38 -1.96 5.60
CA ASN A 234 -10.27 -2.78 4.80
C ASN A 234 -10.49 -4.16 5.45
N LEU A 235 -9.42 -4.76 5.99
CA LEU A 235 -9.52 -6.02 6.72
C LEU A 235 -10.49 -5.91 7.92
N ARG A 236 -10.33 -4.87 8.75
CA ARG A 236 -11.21 -4.61 9.90
C ARG A 236 -12.66 -4.40 9.50
N LEU A 237 -12.90 -3.74 8.36
CA LEU A 237 -14.24 -3.60 7.80
C LEU A 237 -14.83 -4.98 7.47
N ILE A 238 -14.13 -5.82 6.69
CA ILE A 238 -14.62 -7.15 6.33
C ILE A 238 -14.83 -8.04 7.55
N GLU A 239 -13.91 -8.04 8.52
CA GLU A 239 -14.07 -8.75 9.80
C GLU A 239 -15.37 -8.32 10.51
N ARG A 240 -15.64 -7.01 10.58
CA ARG A 240 -16.84 -6.48 11.22
C ARG A 240 -18.12 -6.88 10.48
N LEU A 241 -18.09 -6.87 9.14
CA LEU A 241 -19.23 -7.28 8.31
C LEU A 241 -19.54 -8.77 8.51
N LEU A 242 -18.51 -9.61 8.56
CA LEU A 242 -18.66 -11.06 8.71
C LEU A 242 -18.88 -11.53 10.15
N ALA A 243 -18.56 -10.71 11.17
CA ALA A 243 -18.86 -11.02 12.57
C ALA A 243 -20.36 -11.26 12.84
N ARG A 244 -21.25 -10.80 11.96
CA ARG A 244 -22.70 -11.03 12.03
C ARG A 244 -23.18 -12.25 11.22
N ARG A 245 -22.25 -13.03 10.65
CA ARG A 245 -22.50 -14.19 9.78
C ARG A 245 -21.73 -15.41 10.31
N PRO A 246 -22.17 -16.04 11.41
CA PRO A 246 -21.46 -17.14 12.06
C PRO A 246 -21.26 -18.38 11.16
N GLU A 247 -22.02 -18.48 10.08
CA GLU A 247 -21.89 -19.49 9.04
C GLU A 247 -20.66 -19.30 8.13
N ILE A 248 -19.94 -18.17 8.25
CA ILE A 248 -18.73 -17.86 7.48
C ILE A 248 -17.51 -17.83 8.40
N ARG A 249 -16.47 -18.58 8.02
CA ARG A 249 -15.13 -18.48 8.60
C ARG A 249 -14.25 -17.64 7.68
N LEU A 250 -13.86 -16.45 8.14
CA LEU A 250 -12.89 -15.60 7.44
C LEU A 250 -11.46 -16.05 7.77
N ILE A 251 -10.62 -16.17 6.74
CA ILE A 251 -9.16 -16.30 6.85
C ILE A 251 -8.54 -15.06 6.22
N PRO A 252 -7.85 -14.21 6.98
CA PRO A 252 -7.13 -13.07 6.41
C PRO A 252 -5.71 -13.45 5.97
N ALA A 253 -5.24 -12.83 4.89
CA ALA A 253 -3.86 -12.94 4.41
C ALA A 253 -3.35 -11.56 3.97
N MET A 254 -2.32 -11.07 4.66
CA MET A 254 -1.74 -9.73 4.42
C MET A 254 -0.72 -9.70 3.28
N GLN A 255 -0.50 -10.84 2.61
CA GLN A 255 0.49 -11.03 1.55
C GLN A 255 -0.05 -12.02 0.52
N GLY A 256 0.29 -11.81 -0.75
CA GLY A 256 -0.16 -12.63 -1.87
C GLY A 256 0.35 -14.06 -1.80
N ARG A 257 1.64 -14.26 -1.51
CA ARG A 257 2.24 -15.60 -1.39
C ARG A 257 1.59 -16.41 -0.27
N LEU A 258 1.39 -15.78 0.89
CA LEU A 258 0.68 -16.39 2.01
C LEU A 258 -0.77 -16.72 1.63
N GLY A 259 -1.45 -15.82 0.91
CA GLY A 259 -2.80 -16.06 0.40
C GLY A 259 -2.88 -17.29 -0.52
N VAL A 260 -1.95 -17.46 -1.45
CA VAL A 260 -1.87 -18.66 -2.31
C VAL A 260 -1.66 -19.92 -1.49
N GLN A 261 -0.78 -19.88 -0.49
CA GLN A 261 -0.53 -21.01 0.41
C GLN A 261 -1.80 -21.40 1.18
N LEU A 262 -2.45 -20.43 1.84
CA LEU A 262 -3.66 -20.63 2.63
C LEU A 262 -4.83 -21.11 1.77
N ALA A 263 -4.92 -20.65 0.52
CA ALA A 263 -5.94 -21.12 -0.42
C ALA A 263 -5.80 -22.63 -0.71
N ARG A 264 -4.57 -23.12 -0.90
CA ARG A 264 -4.30 -24.54 -1.15
C ARG A 264 -4.56 -25.40 0.09
N GLU A 265 -4.19 -24.91 1.25
CA GLU A 265 -4.35 -25.60 2.53
C GLU A 265 -5.82 -25.71 2.96
N HIS A 266 -6.55 -24.59 2.90
CA HIS A 266 -7.90 -24.50 3.46
C HIS A 266 -9.01 -24.67 2.43
N ARG A 267 -8.70 -24.67 1.13
CA ARG A 267 -9.66 -24.84 0.01
C ARG A 267 -10.92 -24.00 0.21
N PRO A 268 -10.78 -22.66 0.23
CA PRO A 268 -11.89 -21.78 0.55
C PRO A 268 -13.02 -21.88 -0.48
N ASP A 269 -14.25 -21.63 -0.04
CA ASP A 269 -15.43 -21.51 -0.90
C ASP A 269 -15.37 -20.25 -1.77
N LEU A 270 -14.72 -19.19 -1.26
CA LEU A 270 -14.59 -17.89 -1.91
C LEU A 270 -13.26 -17.23 -1.55
N ILE A 271 -12.65 -16.56 -2.52
CA ILE A 271 -11.48 -15.70 -2.32
C ILE A 271 -11.86 -14.26 -2.67
N LEU A 272 -11.61 -13.34 -1.74
CA LEU A 272 -11.55 -11.91 -2.00
C LEU A 272 -10.08 -11.54 -2.20
N LEU A 273 -9.74 -10.95 -3.34
CA LEU A 273 -8.35 -10.71 -3.74
C LEU A 273 -8.13 -9.25 -4.11
N ASP A 274 -7.33 -8.54 -3.32
CA ASP A 274 -6.78 -7.26 -3.73
C ASP A 274 -5.67 -7.42 -4.80
N LEU A 275 -5.56 -6.44 -5.71
CA LEU A 275 -4.54 -6.47 -6.77
C LEU A 275 -3.19 -5.88 -6.38
N GLN A 276 -3.14 -5.01 -5.37
CA GLN A 276 -1.96 -4.26 -4.97
C GLN A 276 -1.40 -4.81 -3.66
N LEU A 277 -0.77 -5.96 -3.75
CA LEU A 277 -0.14 -6.62 -2.62
C LEU A 277 1.36 -6.29 -2.55
N PRO A 278 1.98 -6.32 -1.37
CA PRO A 278 3.35 -5.85 -1.17
C PRO A 278 4.43 -6.79 -1.74
N ASP A 279 4.13 -8.08 -1.93
CA ASP A 279 5.11 -9.13 -2.25
C ASP A 279 5.03 -9.69 -3.67
N ILE A 280 3.81 -9.84 -4.22
CA ILE A 280 3.55 -10.25 -5.62
C ILE A 280 2.30 -9.54 -6.13
N SER A 281 2.17 -9.34 -7.45
CA SER A 281 0.94 -8.72 -7.98
C SER A 281 -0.26 -9.63 -7.75
N GLY A 282 -1.44 -9.07 -7.47
CA GLY A 282 -2.66 -9.88 -7.39
C GLY A 282 -3.03 -10.56 -8.71
N HIS A 283 -2.53 -10.07 -9.86
CA HIS A 283 -2.63 -10.81 -11.13
C HIS A 283 -1.86 -12.14 -11.07
N ASP A 284 -0.69 -12.13 -10.43
CA ASP A 284 0.13 -13.32 -10.26
C ASP A 284 -0.50 -14.28 -9.25
N VAL A 285 -1.11 -13.74 -8.19
CA VAL A 285 -1.93 -14.53 -7.25
C VAL A 285 -3.08 -15.21 -7.99
N LEU A 286 -3.87 -14.47 -8.77
CA LEU A 286 -4.99 -15.01 -9.54
C LEU A 286 -4.53 -16.15 -10.46
N ARG A 287 -3.43 -15.94 -11.19
CA ARG A 287 -2.84 -16.97 -12.07
C ARG A 287 -2.40 -18.21 -11.29
N HIS A 288 -1.65 -18.06 -10.19
CA HIS A 288 -1.23 -19.19 -9.36
C HIS A 288 -2.40 -19.98 -8.76
N LEU A 289 -3.50 -19.30 -8.42
CA LEU A 289 -4.73 -19.93 -7.93
C LEU A 289 -5.44 -20.71 -9.04
N ARG A 290 -5.42 -20.23 -10.29
CA ARG A 290 -6.04 -20.89 -11.44
C ARG A 290 -5.22 -22.07 -11.97
N GLU A 291 -3.90 -22.02 -11.85
CA GLU A 291 -3.00 -23.12 -12.26
C GLU A 291 -3.05 -24.32 -11.28
N ALA A 292 -3.37 -24.09 -10.01
CA ALA A 292 -3.40 -25.15 -8.99
C ALA A 292 -4.73 -25.96 -8.99
N PRO A 293 -4.68 -27.31 -9.05
CA PRO A 293 -5.88 -28.15 -9.01
C PRO A 293 -6.83 -27.90 -7.85
N GLU A 294 -6.30 -27.53 -6.69
CA GLU A 294 -7.04 -27.35 -5.45
C GLU A 294 -7.87 -26.07 -5.41
N THR A 295 -7.51 -25.08 -6.23
CA THR A 295 -8.10 -23.72 -6.18
C THR A 295 -8.64 -23.25 -7.52
N ARG A 296 -8.42 -24.01 -8.61
CA ARG A 296 -8.77 -23.59 -9.97
C ARG A 296 -10.24 -23.25 -10.16
N ASP A 297 -11.13 -23.92 -9.43
CA ASP A 297 -12.59 -23.75 -9.54
C ASP A 297 -13.16 -22.83 -8.44
N THR A 298 -12.34 -22.42 -7.47
CA THR A 298 -12.77 -21.51 -6.40
C THR A 298 -13.22 -20.17 -6.99
N ARG A 299 -14.36 -19.65 -6.54
CA ARG A 299 -14.82 -18.32 -6.95
C ARG A 299 -13.87 -17.26 -6.40
N ILE A 300 -13.41 -16.35 -7.27
CA ILE A 300 -12.49 -15.26 -6.88
C ILE A 300 -13.16 -13.94 -7.23
N ILE A 301 -13.40 -13.08 -6.24
CA ILE A 301 -13.81 -11.70 -6.42
C ILE A 301 -12.56 -10.84 -6.33
N VAL A 302 -12.25 -10.12 -7.39
CA VAL A 302 -11.11 -9.20 -7.42
C VAL A 302 -11.54 -7.82 -6.92
N ILE A 303 -10.73 -7.21 -6.04
CA ILE A 303 -10.91 -5.86 -5.53
C ILE A 303 -9.82 -4.99 -6.16
N SER A 304 -10.20 -3.89 -6.80
CA SER A 304 -9.26 -3.00 -7.49
C SER A 304 -9.77 -1.57 -7.53
N ALA A 305 -8.89 -0.57 -7.58
CA ALA A 305 -9.30 0.79 -7.91
C ALA A 305 -9.47 1.05 -9.41
N ASP A 306 -8.84 0.26 -10.28
CA ASP A 306 -9.01 0.40 -11.72
C ASP A 306 -10.29 -0.31 -12.16
N ALA A 307 -11.33 0.49 -12.38
CA ALA A 307 -12.64 0.05 -12.85
C ALA A 307 -12.81 0.21 -14.38
N THR A 308 -11.72 0.39 -15.14
CA THR A 308 -11.83 0.53 -16.60
C THR A 308 -12.33 -0.77 -17.22
N PRO A 309 -13.22 -0.71 -18.24
CA PRO A 309 -13.76 -1.90 -18.88
C PRO A 309 -12.68 -2.89 -19.36
N GLY A 310 -11.61 -2.37 -19.98
CA GLY A 310 -10.52 -3.20 -20.46
C GLY A 310 -9.71 -3.89 -19.36
N GLN A 311 -9.66 -3.35 -18.13
CA GLN A 311 -9.05 -4.03 -16.99
C GLN A 311 -9.98 -5.12 -16.43
N ILE A 312 -11.27 -4.82 -16.32
CA ILE A 312 -12.29 -5.79 -15.88
C ILE A 312 -12.32 -7.00 -16.82
N ASP A 313 -12.37 -6.78 -18.13
CA ASP A 313 -12.41 -7.84 -19.13
C ASP A 313 -11.17 -8.74 -19.05
N ARG A 314 -9.99 -8.16 -18.83
CA ARG A 314 -8.73 -8.91 -18.65
C ARG A 314 -8.77 -9.78 -17.39
N LEU A 315 -9.27 -9.25 -16.27
CA LEU A 315 -9.37 -10.01 -15.02
C LEU A 315 -10.39 -11.16 -15.13
N VAL A 316 -11.53 -10.91 -15.78
CA VAL A 316 -12.54 -11.94 -16.04
C VAL A 316 -11.98 -13.02 -16.96
N ALA A 317 -11.29 -12.65 -18.04
CA ALA A 317 -10.62 -13.59 -18.93
C ALA A 317 -9.52 -14.40 -18.22
N ALA A 318 -8.85 -13.80 -17.22
CA ALA A 318 -7.88 -14.48 -16.36
C ALA A 318 -8.53 -15.37 -15.27
N GLY A 319 -9.87 -15.43 -15.21
CA GLY A 319 -10.62 -16.31 -14.34
C GLY A 319 -11.19 -15.66 -13.09
N ALA A 320 -11.24 -14.34 -12.97
CA ALA A 320 -12.01 -13.68 -11.92
C ALA A 320 -13.52 -13.92 -12.12
N TRP A 321 -14.25 -14.22 -11.06
CA TRP A 321 -15.70 -14.45 -11.11
C TRP A 321 -16.48 -13.12 -11.15
N ARG A 322 -16.08 -12.17 -10.31
CA ARG A 322 -16.62 -10.79 -10.25
C ARG A 322 -15.52 -9.82 -9.82
N TYR A 323 -15.84 -8.53 -9.88
CA TYR A 323 -14.97 -7.45 -9.44
C TYR A 323 -15.71 -6.48 -8.50
N LEU A 324 -14.93 -5.84 -7.62
CA LEU A 324 -15.34 -4.76 -6.73
C LEU A 324 -14.35 -3.60 -6.86
N THR A 325 -14.87 -2.38 -6.77
CA THR A 325 -14.06 -1.15 -6.85
C THR A 325 -13.63 -0.68 -5.47
N LYS A 326 -12.43 -0.11 -5.36
CA LYS A 326 -12.01 0.67 -4.18
C LYS A 326 -12.50 2.14 -4.32
N PRO A 327 -12.92 2.81 -3.22
CA PRO A 327 -13.14 2.24 -1.88
C PRO A 327 -14.33 1.26 -1.88
N LEU A 328 -14.27 0.25 -1.01
CA LEU A 328 -15.22 -0.86 -1.00
C LEU A 328 -16.67 -0.40 -0.73
N ASP A 329 -17.57 -0.71 -1.66
CA ASP A 329 -19.02 -0.59 -1.43
C ASP A 329 -19.52 -1.80 -0.64
N VAL A 330 -19.92 -1.55 0.62
CA VAL A 330 -20.38 -2.59 1.55
C VAL A 330 -21.59 -3.35 1.03
N LYS A 331 -22.58 -2.68 0.43
CA LYS A 331 -23.80 -3.33 -0.06
C LYS A 331 -23.47 -4.26 -1.21
N LYS A 332 -22.69 -3.75 -2.18
CA LYS A 332 -22.26 -4.53 -3.33
C LYS A 332 -21.40 -5.72 -2.91
N CYS A 333 -20.50 -5.53 -1.94
CA CYS A 333 -19.68 -6.59 -1.38
C CYS A 333 -20.53 -7.70 -0.74
N LEU A 334 -21.49 -7.36 0.11
CA LEU A 334 -22.35 -8.34 0.77
C LEU A 334 -23.23 -9.09 -0.23
N ALA A 335 -23.82 -8.40 -1.21
CA ALA A 335 -24.63 -9.03 -2.25
C ALA A 335 -23.83 -10.04 -3.08
N LEU A 336 -22.59 -9.68 -3.48
CA LEU A 336 -21.72 -10.60 -4.20
C LEU A 336 -21.27 -11.78 -3.34
N LEU A 337 -21.04 -11.55 -2.05
CA LEU A 337 -20.69 -12.61 -1.12
C LEU A 337 -21.84 -13.61 -0.94
N ASP A 338 -23.08 -13.12 -0.86
CA ASP A 338 -24.28 -13.97 -0.83
C ASP A 338 -24.46 -14.76 -2.14
N GLU A 339 -24.33 -14.11 -3.30
CA GLU A 339 -24.38 -14.78 -4.61
C GLU A 339 -23.28 -15.84 -4.76
N ALA A 340 -22.07 -15.53 -4.29
CA ALA A 340 -20.92 -16.43 -4.38
C ALA A 340 -21.03 -17.64 -3.46
N LEU A 341 -21.67 -17.51 -2.29
CA LEU A 341 -21.81 -18.60 -1.33
C LEU A 341 -23.15 -19.36 -1.45
N ALA A 342 -24.10 -18.82 -2.22
CA ALA A 342 -25.32 -19.53 -2.57
C ALA A 342 -25.00 -20.86 -3.26
N THR A 343 -25.54 -21.95 -2.71
CA THR A 343 -25.40 -23.28 -3.29
C THR A 343 -26.13 -23.31 -4.62
N PRO A 344 -25.51 -23.75 -5.74
CA PRO A 344 -26.28 -24.05 -6.94
C PRO A 344 -27.22 -25.21 -6.60
N GLU A 345 -28.53 -25.00 -6.69
CA GLU A 345 -29.55 -26.05 -6.65
C GLU A 345 -29.41 -26.91 -7.92
N THR A 346 -28.36 -27.74 -8.02
CA THR A 346 -28.29 -28.93 -8.89
C THR A 346 -26.89 -29.56 -8.79
N GLY A 347 -26.81 -30.83 -8.36
CA GLY A 347 -25.59 -31.63 -8.56
C GLY A 347 -25.03 -32.41 -7.36
N ARG A 348 -25.73 -32.53 -6.23
CA ARG A 348 -25.40 -33.53 -5.18
C ARG A 348 -26.31 -34.76 -5.24
N ALA A 349 -26.52 -35.30 -6.43
CA ALA A 349 -26.96 -36.68 -6.62
C ALA A 349 -25.84 -37.37 -7.40
N GLY A 350 -25.05 -38.23 -6.74
CA GLY A 350 -23.99 -38.99 -7.41
C GLY A 350 -22.64 -39.08 -6.70
N ARG A 351 -22.57 -38.92 -5.37
CA ARG A 351 -21.46 -39.47 -4.58
C ARG A 351 -22.05 -40.31 -3.47
N ASP A 352 -22.55 -41.48 -3.86
CA ASP A 352 -22.66 -42.70 -3.07
C ASP A 352 -23.10 -43.80 -4.04
N ALA A 353 -22.10 -44.43 -4.66
CA ALA A 353 -22.13 -45.79 -5.20
C ALA A 353 -20.68 -46.23 -5.42
#